data_AF-A0A5J4Q022-F1
#
_entry.id   AF-A0A5J4Q022-F1
#
_cell.length_a   1.000
_cell.length_b   1.000
_cell.length_c   1.000
_cell.angle_alpha   90.00
_cell.angle_beta   90.00
_cell.angle_gamma   90.00
#
_symmetry.space_group_name_H-M   'P 1'
#
loop_
_entity.id
_entity.type
_entity.pdbx_description
1 polymer ?
#
loop_
_entity_poly.entity_id
_entity_poly.type
_entity_poly.pdbx_seq_one_letter_code
_entity_poly.pdbx_strand_id
1 'polypeptide(L)' 'MNNFSANYRKIVETLRTIESKKNFLHQIRTPKLSDLELIAIDLTAEYMGIDSEYQLFRMLLVFFIPANRTQCV' A
#
# COMPACT_ATOMS: atom_id res chain seq x y z
N MET A 1 -3.04 -15.73 8.51
CA MET A 1 -3.82 -15.83 7.26
C MET A 1 -4.99 -14.87 7.42
N ASN A 2 -5.25 -13.82 6.64
CA ASN A 2 -4.79 -13.33 5.34
C ASN A 2 -3.54 -12.45 5.44
N ASN A 3 -2.53 -12.70 4.62
CA ASN A 3 -1.36 -11.81 4.61
C ASN A 3 -1.68 -10.69 3.62
N PHE A 4 -2.19 -9.54 4.11
CA PHE A 4 -2.43 -8.33 3.30
C PHE A 4 -1.24 -8.07 2.37
N SER A 5 -0.02 -8.25 2.88
CA SER A 5 1.24 -8.20 2.13
C SER A 5 1.31 -9.15 0.93
N ALA A 6 0.83 -10.39 1.05
CA ALA A 6 0.86 -11.36 -0.04
C ALA A 6 -0.16 -11.03 -1.14
N ASN A 7 -1.35 -10.58 -0.76
CA ASN A 7 -2.39 -10.15 -1.71
C ASN A 7 -1.95 -8.89 -2.45
N TYR A 8 -1.48 -7.90 -1.69
CA TYR A 8 -0.89 -6.68 -2.22
C TYR A 8 0.25 -6.98 -3.20
N ARG A 9 1.20 -7.86 -2.84
CA ARG A 9 2.32 -8.22 -3.73
C ARG A 9 1.83 -8.84 -5.04
N LYS A 10 0.87 -9.77 -4.99
CA LYS A 10 0.29 -10.37 -6.20
C LYS A 10 -0.40 -9.34 -7.10
N ILE A 11 -1.13 -8.40 -6.50
CA ILE A 11 -1.81 -7.33 -7.23
C ILE A 11 -0.78 -6.40 -7.88
N VAL A 12 0.26 -5.97 -7.16
CA VAL A 12 1.36 -5.17 -7.72
C VAL A 12 2.06 -5.90 -8.87
N GLU A 13 2.36 -7.19 -8.72
CA GLU A 13 2.96 -8.01 -9.78
C GLU A 13 2.08 -8.04 -11.03
N THR A 14 0.78 -8.20 -10.86
CA THR A 14 -0.18 -8.18 -11.96
C THR A 14 -0.23 -6.81 -12.63
N LEU A 15 -0.34 -5.72 -11.86
CA LEU A 15 -0.38 -4.38 -12.42
C LEU A 15 0.93 -4.00 -13.15
N ARG A 16 2.07 -4.52 -12.72
CA ARG A 16 3.36 -4.34 -13.41
C ARG A 16 3.43 -4.99 -14.79
N THR A 17 2.66 -6.05 -15.02
CA THR A 17 2.54 -6.64 -16.37
C THR A 17 1.75 -5.76 -17.34
N ILE A 18 0.90 -4.88 -16.82
CA ILE A 18 0.10 -3.94 -17.60
C ILE A 18 0.91 -2.66 -17.83
N GLU A 19 1.46 -2.08 -16.77
CA GLU A 19 2.25 -0.86 -16.82
C GLU A 19 3.60 -1.08 -16.13
N SER A 20 4.67 -1.08 -16.93
CA SER A 20 6.02 -1.32 -16.42
C SER A 20 6.71 -0.04 -15.92
N LYS A 21 6.17 1.13 -16.26
CA LYS A 21 6.76 2.41 -15.87
C LYS A 21 6.40 2.72 -14.42
N LYS A 22 7.43 2.93 -13.59
CA LYS A 22 7.25 3.55 -12.28
C LYS A 22 7.26 5.06 -12.46
N ASN A 23 6.09 5.68 -12.29
CA ASN A 23 6.01 7.12 -12.11
C ASN A 23 6.37 7.43 -10.66
N PHE A 24 7.49 8.14 -10.48
CA PHE A 24 7.90 8.65 -9.19
C PHE A 24 7.39 10.08 -9.07
N LEU A 25 6.33 10.27 -8.30
CA LEU A 25 5.88 11.60 -7.91
C LEU A 25 6.83 12.14 -6.83
N HIS A 26 7.16 13.42 -6.93
CA HIS A 26 7.85 14.11 -5.84
C HIS A 26 6.89 14.26 -4.65
N GLN A 27 6.97 13.34 -3.69
CA GLN A 27 6.10 13.31 -2.51
C GLN A 27 6.81 13.90 -1.28
N ILE A 28 6.15 14.87 -0.65
CA ILE A 28 6.59 15.50 0.61
C ILE A 28 6.31 14.58 1.81
N ARG A 29 5.21 13.81 1.74
CA ARG A 29 4.76 12.90 2.81
C ARG A 29 5.53 11.58 2.82
N THR A 30 5.56 10.93 3.99
CA THR A 30 5.99 9.54 4.15
C THR A 30 4.82 8.68 4.63
N PRO A 31 4.64 7.45 4.15
CA PRO A 31 5.48 6.74 3.18
C PRO A 31 5.34 7.28 1.75
N LYS A 32 6.40 7.15 0.96
CA LYS A 32 6.38 7.48 -0.47
C LYS A 32 5.87 6.28 -1.25
N LEU A 33 4.78 6.46 -1.97
CA LEU A 33 4.12 5.41 -2.76
C LEU A 33 4.11 5.80 -4.23
N SER A 34 4.49 4.89 -5.13
CA SER A 34 4.25 5.08 -6.55
C SER A 34 2.77 4.94 -6.90
N ASP A 35 2.35 5.49 -8.05
CA ASP A 35 0.95 5.44 -8.49
C ASP A 35 0.42 3.99 -8.54
N LEU A 36 1.26 3.06 -9.00
CA LEU A 36 0.97 1.62 -9.04
C LEU A 36 0.75 1.03 -7.64
N GLU A 37 1.55 1.44 -6.66
CA GLU A 37 1.42 0.96 -5.28
C GLU A 37 0.16 1.51 -4.62
N LEU A 38 -0.20 2.75 -4.96
CA LEU A 38 -1.41 3.40 -4.45
C LEU A 38 -2.67 2.71 -4.98
N ILE A 39 -2.72 2.42 -6.29
CA ILE A 39 -3.80 1.63 -6.91
C ILE A 39 -3.83 0.21 -6.36
N ALA A 40 -2.66 -0.42 -6.16
CA ALA A 40 -2.61 -1.77 -5.62
C ALA A 40 -3.16 -1.86 -4.18
N ILE A 41 -2.92 -0.84 -3.35
CA ILE A 41 -3.50 -0.76 -1.99
C ILE A 41 -5.02 -0.72 -2.06
N ASP A 42 -5.57 0.14 -2.92
CA ASP A 42 -7.01 0.32 -3.10
C ASP A 42 -7.68 -1.00 -3.54
N LEU A 43 -7.14 -1.64 -4.58
CA LEU A 43 -7.61 -2.95 -5.03
C LEU A 43 -7.47 -4.05 -3.98
N THR A 44 -6.43 -3.99 -3.15
CA THR A 44 -6.24 -4.95 -2.05
C THR A 44 -7.28 -4.75 -0.96
N ALA A 45 -7.63 -3.49 -0.65
CA ALA A 45 -8.66 -3.16 0.32
C ALA A 45 -10.02 -3.69 -0.12
N GLU A 46 -10.40 -3.40 -1.36
CA GLU A 46 -11.63 -3.92 -1.99
C GLU A 46 -11.66 -5.45 -2.02
N TYR A 47 -10.57 -6.09 -2.44
CA TYR A 47 -10.47 -7.56 -2.46
C TYR A 47 -10.62 -8.17 -1.06
N MET A 48 -10.13 -7.49 -0.02
CA MET A 48 -10.23 -7.94 1.37
C MET A 48 -11.53 -7.51 2.07
N GLY A 49 -12.40 -6.78 1.38
CA GLY A 49 -13.64 -6.24 1.95
C GLY A 49 -13.39 -5.21 3.05
N ILE A 50 -12.30 -4.45 2.97
CA ILE A 50 -12.02 -3.34 3.88
C ILE A 50 -12.71 -2.09 3.34
N ASP A 51 -13.87 -1.79 3.91
CA ASP A 51 -14.71 -0.63 3.60
C ASP A 51 -14.28 0.64 4.35
N SER A 52 -13.65 0.49 5.50
CA SER A 52 -13.19 1.60 6.32
C SER A 52 -11.77 2.03 5.95
N GLU A 53 -11.63 3.23 5.39
CA GLU A 53 -10.33 3.88 5.17
C GLU A 53 -9.48 3.90 6.45
N TYR A 54 -10.12 4.12 7.60
CA TYR A 54 -9.45 4.12 8.90
C TYR A 54 -8.82 2.77 9.24
N GLN A 55 -9.54 1.67 8.98
CA GLN A 55 -9.05 0.31 9.17
C GLN A 55 -7.90 0.01 8.20
N LEU A 56 -8.02 0.45 6.95
CA LEU A 56 -6.97 0.31 5.94
C LEU A 56 -5.69 1.04 6.37
N PHE A 57 -5.78 2.29 6.80
CA PHE A 57 -4.62 3.05 7.26
C PHE A 57 -3.98 2.44 8.50
N ARG A 58 -4.75 1.88 9.44
CA ARG A 58 -4.19 1.13 10.58
C ARG A 58 -3.37 -0.07 10.13
N MET A 59 -3.84 -0.83 9.14
CA MET A 59 -3.08 -1.97 8.58
C MET A 59 -1.83 -1.50 7.83
N LEU A 60 -1.92 -0.41 7.06
CA LEU A 60 -0.81 0.14 6.29
C LEU A 60 0.27 0.77 7.17
N LEU A 61 -0.09 1.40 8.30
CA LEU A 61 0.88 1.95 9.26
C LEU A 61 1.80 0.86 9.80
N VAL A 62 1.27 -0.32 10.10
CA VAL A 62 2.06 -1.49 10.52
C VAL A 62 2.98 -1.99 9.40
N PHE A 63 2.58 -1.82 8.14
CA PHE A 63 3.35 -2.28 6.98
C PHE A 63 4.46 -1.31 6.55
N PHE A 64 4.22 0.00 6.58
CA PHE A 64 5.14 1.02 6.07
C PHE A 64 6.03 1.69 7.13
N ILE A 65 5.68 1.60 8.41
CA ILE A 65 6.50 2.14 9.49
C ILE A 65 7.32 1.02 10.12
N PRO A 66 8.66 0.98 9.96
CA PRO A 66 9.49 0.05 10.71
C PRO A 66 9.41 0.39 12.21
N ALA A 67 9.40 -0.64 13.07
CA ALA A 67 9.21 -0.55 14.52
C ALA A 67 10.13 0.44 15.27
N ASN A 68 11.17 0.97 14.63
CA ASN A 68 12.09 1.96 15.19
C ASN A 68 11.68 3.43 14.97
N ARG A 69 10.48 3.72 14.45
CA ARG A 69 9.93 5.09 14.41
C ARG A 69 8.58 5.19 15.11
N THR A 70 8.59 5.04 16.43
CA THR A 70 7.65 5.78 17.29
C THR A 70 8.04 7.26 17.28
N GLN A 71 7.03 8.13 17.16
CA GLN A 71 7.08 9.60 17.00
C GLN A 71 7.30 10.01 15.52
N CYS A 72 6.43 10.81 14.91
CA CYS A 72 5.76 11.98 15.47
C CYS A 72 4.27 11.99 15.11
N VAL A 73 3.47 12.40 16.10
CA VAL A 73 2.14 13.00 15.93
C VAL A 73 2.31 14.34 15.21
#